data_AF-A0A943AVZ7-F1
#
_entry.id   AF-A0A943AVZ7-F1
#
_cell.length_a   1.000
_cell.length_b   1.000
_cell.length_c   1.000
_cell.angle_alpha   90.00
_cell.angle_beta   90.00
_cell.angle_gamma   90.00
#
_symmetry.space_group_name_H-M   'P 1'
#
loop_
_entity.id
_entity.type
_entity.pdbx_description
1 polymer ?
#
loop_
_entity_poly.entity_id
_entity_poly.type
_entity_poly.pdbx_seq_one_letter_code
_entity_poly.pdbx_strand_id
1 'polypeptide(L)'
;MYKEYFFVATHDAAALDRALAQLSFGCRIAGSRERAYMPMPDDAQDWYRSVLDDDGVVRNSVARIEDGVLHIEQGPLVGQEARVHKIDRHNRWCLVDVGEGDSAFRELLPLDVPSKT
;
A
#
# COMPACT_ATOMS: atom_id res chain seq x y z
N MET A 1 -7.75 -5.35 0.63
CA MET A 1 -7.55 -5.18 -0.82
C MET A 1 -8.81 -4.58 -1.42
N TYR A 2 -8.65 -3.47 -2.14
CA TYR A 2 -9.74 -2.64 -2.65
C TYR A 2 -10.44 -3.32 -3.82
N LYS A 3 -11.61 -3.93 -3.57
CA LYS A 3 -12.38 -4.59 -4.63
C LYS A 3 -12.82 -3.55 -5.65
N GLU A 4 -12.57 -3.81 -6.93
CA GLU A 4 -12.98 -2.97 -8.06
C GLU A 4 -12.24 -1.62 -8.20
N TYR A 5 -11.17 -1.41 -7.42
CA TYR A 5 -10.32 -0.22 -7.55
C TYR A 5 -8.90 -0.60 -7.96
N PHE A 6 -8.29 0.27 -8.76
CA PHE A 6 -6.87 0.28 -9.06
C PHE A 6 -6.29 1.63 -8.65
N PHE A 7 -5.07 1.61 -8.12
CA PHE A 7 -4.28 2.83 -7.92
C PHE A 7 -3.30 2.95 -9.08
N VAL A 8 -3.16 4.16 -9.62
CA VAL A 8 -2.37 4.41 -10.83
C VAL A 8 -1.46 5.60 -10.59
N ALA A 9 -0.17 5.44 -10.85
CA ALA A 9 0.75 6.55 -10.98
C ALA A 9 0.62 7.15 -12.38
N THR A 10 0.25 8.42 -12.47
CA THR A 10 0.16 9.15 -13.73
C THR A 10 0.64 10.59 -13.55
N HIS A 11 1.32 11.12 -14.56
CA HIS A 11 1.65 12.55 -14.64
C HIS A 11 0.52 13.37 -15.30
N ASP A 12 -0.48 12.72 -15.90
CA ASP A 12 -1.60 13.36 -16.58
C ASP A 12 -2.90 12.58 -16.34
N ALA A 13 -3.65 13.01 -15.33
CA ALA A 13 -4.94 12.42 -14.97
C ALA A 13 -6.00 12.59 -16.08
N ALA A 14 -5.92 13.67 -16.87
CA ALA A 14 -6.89 13.93 -17.93
C ALA A 14 -6.66 13.01 -19.14
N ALA A 15 -5.40 12.75 -19.49
CA ALA A 15 -5.06 11.75 -20.50
C ALA A 15 -5.47 10.34 -20.05
N LEU A 16 -5.23 10.00 -18.78
CA LEU A 16 -5.69 8.73 -18.21
C LEU A 16 -7.21 8.58 -18.30
N ASP A 17 -7.98 9.59 -17.90
CA ASP A 17 -9.44 9.54 -17.95
C ASP A 17 -9.97 9.32 -19.38
N ARG A 18 -9.40 10.03 -20.36
CA ARG A 18 -9.73 9.83 -21.78
C ARG A 18 -9.41 8.42 -22.25
N ALA A 19 -8.28 7.84 -21.83
CA ALA A 19 -7.90 6.48 -22.18
C ALA A 19 -8.85 5.44 -21.54
N LEU A 20 -9.19 5.62 -20.26
CA LEU A 20 -10.15 4.76 -19.55
C LEU A 20 -11.54 4.80 -20.20
N ALA A 21 -11.96 5.96 -20.72
CA ALA A 21 -13.22 6.11 -21.42
C ALA A 21 -13.32 5.34 -22.75
N GLN A 22 -12.21 4.85 -23.30
CA GLN A 22 -12.19 4.01 -24.52
C GLN A 22 -12.32 2.51 -24.22
N LEU A 23 -12.32 2.09 -22.95
CA LEU A 23 -12.45 0.69 -22.58
C LEU A 23 -13.87 0.17 -22.88
N SER A 24 -13.97 -1.13 -23.16
CA SER A 24 -15.25 -1.81 -23.42
C SER A 24 -16.11 -2.01 -22.16
N PHE A 25 -15.60 -1.64 -20.99
CA PHE A 25 -16.27 -1.72 -19.70
C PHE A 25 -16.16 -0.39 -18.94
N GLY A 26 -17.09 -0.16 -18.02
CA GLY A 26 -17.12 1.07 -17.23
C GLY A 26 -15.91 1.16 -16.30
N CYS A 27 -15.00 2.10 -16.57
CA CYS A 27 -13.90 2.46 -15.69
C CYS A 27 -13.82 3.98 -15.59
N ARG A 28 -13.72 4.50 -14.37
CA ARG A 28 -13.71 5.95 -14.09
C ARG A 28 -12.71 6.24 -12.97
N ILE A 29 -12.06 7.40 -13.05
CA ILE A 29 -11.22 7.88 -11.97
C ILE A 29 -12.12 8.32 -10.80
N ALA A 30 -11.78 7.89 -9.58
CA ALA A 30 -12.47 8.34 -8.38
C ALA A 30 -12.22 9.83 -8.14
N GLY A 31 -13.27 10.60 -7.87
CA GLY A 31 -13.22 12.05 -7.65
C GLY A 31 -14.31 12.53 -6.70
N SER A 32 -14.45 13.85 -6.56
CA SER A 32 -15.49 14.51 -5.77
C SER A 32 -16.24 15.55 -6.61
N ARG A 33 -17.24 16.22 -6.02
CA ARG A 33 -17.91 17.35 -6.70
C ARG A 33 -16.96 18.51 -7.01
N GLU A 34 -15.90 18.65 -6.24
CA GLU A 34 -14.95 19.77 -6.31
C GLU A 34 -13.69 19.41 -7.12
N ARG A 35 -13.38 18.12 -7.26
CA ARG A 35 -12.17 17.65 -7.96
C ARG A 35 -12.49 16.49 -8.90
N ALA A 36 -12.02 16.60 -10.14
CA ALA A 36 -12.18 15.58 -11.17
C ALA A 36 -11.49 14.24 -10.82
N TYR A 37 -10.50 14.27 -9.92
CA TYR A 37 -9.84 13.08 -9.38
C TYR A 37 -9.42 13.30 -7.93
N MET A 38 -9.25 12.20 -7.20
CA MET A 38 -8.77 12.18 -5.82
C MET A 38 -7.33 11.67 -5.80
N PRO A 39 -6.32 12.55 -5.69
CA PRO A 39 -4.94 12.12 -5.57
C PRO A 39 -4.71 11.42 -4.23
N MET A 40 -3.82 10.45 -4.22
CA MET A 40 -3.27 9.90 -2.99
C MET A 40 -2.45 11.00 -2.27
N PRO A 41 -2.51 11.10 -0.93
CA PRO A 41 -1.66 12.01 -0.17
C PRO A 41 -0.17 11.84 -0.51
N ASP A 42 0.59 12.95 -0.53
CA ASP A 42 1.99 12.93 -0.99
C ASP A 42 2.89 12.04 -0.12
N ASP A 43 2.67 12.03 1.20
CA ASP A 43 3.34 11.15 2.16
C ASP A 43 3.03 9.67 1.95
N ALA A 44 1.79 9.33 1.59
CA ALA A 44 1.41 7.99 1.20
C ALA A 44 2.07 7.60 -0.13
N GLN A 45 2.14 8.50 -1.11
CA GLN A 45 2.87 8.26 -2.35
C GLN A 45 4.36 8.00 -2.09
N ASP A 46 5.01 8.81 -1.25
CA ASP A 46 6.41 8.65 -0.87
C ASP A 46 6.64 7.32 -0.15
N TRP A 47 5.71 6.92 0.71
CA TRP A 47 5.76 5.62 1.36
C TRP A 47 5.70 4.48 0.33
N TYR A 48 4.73 4.49 -0.60
CA TYR A 48 4.68 3.46 -1.65
C TYR A 48 5.96 3.44 -2.50
N ARG A 49 6.50 4.60 -2.88
CA ARG A 49 7.78 4.69 -3.61
C ARG A 49 8.95 4.07 -2.85
N SER A 50 8.90 4.04 -1.52
CA SER A 50 9.96 3.43 -0.70
C SER A 50 9.84 1.91 -0.53
N VAL A 51 8.64 1.33 -0.74
CA VAL A 51 8.39 -0.12 -0.55
C VAL A 51 8.16 -0.89 -1.85
N LEU A 52 7.85 -0.20 -2.95
CA LEU A 52 7.76 -0.79 -4.28
C LEU A 52 9.16 -0.98 -4.85
N ASP A 53 9.35 -2.08 -5.59
CA ASP A 53 10.54 -2.26 -6.42
C ASP A 53 10.37 -1.60 -7.82
N ASP A 54 11.36 -1.79 -8.68
CA ASP A 54 11.38 -1.24 -10.04
C ASP A 54 10.22 -1.74 -10.93
N ASP A 55 9.63 -2.89 -10.60
CA ASP A 55 8.47 -3.45 -11.30
C ASP A 55 7.13 -2.94 -10.72
N GLY A 56 7.18 -2.08 -9.69
CA GLY A 56 5.98 -1.61 -9.00
C GLY A 56 5.34 -2.69 -8.13
N VAL A 57 6.13 -3.61 -7.56
CA VAL A 57 5.66 -4.70 -6.72
C VAL A 57 6.15 -4.52 -5.28
N VAL A 58 5.24 -4.58 -4.31
CA VAL A 58 5.63 -4.72 -2.90
C VAL A 58 6.02 -6.18 -2.65
N ARG A 59 7.32 -6.42 -2.46
CA ARG A 59 7.84 -7.76 -2.17
C ARG A 59 7.56 -8.17 -0.74
N ASN A 60 7.59 -9.48 -0.52
CA ASN A 60 7.39 -10.06 0.80
C ASN A 60 8.48 -9.63 1.79
N SER A 61 8.07 -9.33 3.02
CA SER A 61 9.00 -9.09 4.14
C SER A 61 9.07 -10.31 5.04
N VAL A 62 10.19 -10.49 5.75
CA VAL A 62 10.40 -11.57 6.72
C VAL A 62 10.72 -10.96 8.07
N ALA A 63 10.06 -11.45 9.11
CA ALA A 63 10.22 -10.97 10.47
C ALA A 63 10.25 -12.09 11.49
N ARG A 64 10.71 -11.76 12.69
CA ARG A 64 10.69 -12.60 13.88
C ARG A 64 9.97 -11.86 15.00
N ILE A 65 9.29 -12.59 15.86
CA ILE A 65 8.77 -12.03 17.11
C ILE A 65 9.54 -12.64 18.27
N GLU A 66 10.23 -11.80 19.03
CA GLU A 66 11.04 -12.18 20.20
C GLU A 66 10.58 -11.37 21.40
N ASP A 67 10.18 -12.07 22.48
CA ASP A 67 9.69 -11.44 23.72
C ASP A 67 8.52 -10.46 23.48
N GLY A 68 7.70 -10.76 22.47
CA GLY A 68 6.57 -9.93 22.07
C GLY A 68 6.93 -8.72 21.20
N VAL A 69 8.21 -8.50 20.90
CA VAL A 69 8.70 -7.44 20.03
C VAL A 69 8.84 -7.94 18.60
N LEU A 70 8.38 -7.16 17.63
CA LEU A 70 8.54 -7.45 16.21
C LEU A 70 9.92 -6.98 15.73
N HIS A 71 10.62 -7.84 15.01
CA HIS A 71 11.88 -7.52 14.32
C HIS A 71 11.74 -7.89 12.85
N ILE A 72 11.76 -6.92 11.94
CA ILE A 72 11.69 -7.18 10.51
C ILE A 72 13.12 -7.29 9.99
N GLU A 73 13.50 -8.47 9.50
CA GLU A 73 14.87 -8.82 9.17
C GLU A 73 15.16 -8.68 7.67
N GLN A 74 14.13 -8.79 6.82
CA GLN A 74 14.25 -8.72 5.36
C GLN A 74 13.03 -8.07 4.71
N GLY A 75 13.25 -7.50 3.52
CA GLY A 75 12.20 -6.96 2.65
C GLY A 75 11.92 -5.47 2.87
N PRO A 76 10.91 -4.93 2.17
CA PRO A 76 10.65 -3.49 2.13
C PRO A 76 10.21 -2.89 3.48
N LEU A 77 9.80 -3.72 4.45
CA LEU A 77 9.35 -3.25 5.76
C LEU A 77 10.45 -3.18 6.84
N VAL A 78 11.71 -3.47 6.50
CA VAL A 78 12.82 -3.31 7.44
C VAL A 78 12.87 -1.87 7.96
N GLY A 79 12.90 -1.69 9.28
CA GLY A 79 12.89 -0.37 9.93
C GLY A 79 11.51 0.28 10.04
N GLN A 80 10.45 -0.42 9.62
CA GLN A 80 9.07 0.06 9.67
C GLN A 80 8.22 -0.65 10.72
N GLU A 81 8.84 -1.30 11.71
CA GLU A 81 8.16 -2.07 12.76
C GLU A 81 7.08 -1.26 13.48
N ALA A 82 7.36 0.02 13.74
CA ALA A 82 6.43 0.93 14.41
C ALA A 82 5.16 1.22 13.60
N ARG A 83 5.17 1.00 12.28
CA ARG A 83 3.99 1.13 11.41
C ARG A 83 3.13 -0.13 11.39
N VAL A 84 3.63 -1.28 11.86
CA VAL A 84 2.90 -2.55 11.83
C VAL A 84 1.85 -2.58 12.93
N HIS A 85 0.58 -2.52 12.55
CA HIS A 85 -0.56 -2.47 13.47
C HIS A 85 -1.11 -3.87 13.81
N LYS A 86 -1.07 -4.81 12.86
CA LYS A 86 -1.59 -6.17 13.04
C LYS A 86 -0.82 -7.16 12.19
N ILE A 87 -0.63 -8.38 12.71
CA ILE A 87 -0.02 -9.49 11.98
C ILE A 87 -0.97 -10.68 11.98
N ASP A 88 -1.17 -11.28 10.81
CA ASP A 88 -1.80 -12.58 10.64
C ASP A 88 -0.77 -13.54 10.06
N ARG A 89 -0.17 -14.34 10.95
CA ARG A 89 0.90 -15.28 10.60
C ARG A 89 0.41 -16.46 9.77
N HIS A 90 -0.85 -16.85 9.95
CA HIS A 90 -1.42 -17.99 9.22
C HIS A 90 -1.62 -17.61 7.76
N ASN A 91 -2.18 -16.42 7.53
CA ASN A 91 -2.42 -15.90 6.20
C ASN A 91 -1.24 -15.09 5.63
N ARG A 92 -0.14 -14.96 6.38
CA ARG A 92 1.14 -14.36 5.98
C ARG A 92 1.01 -12.90 5.52
N TRP A 93 0.28 -12.09 6.28
CA TRP A 93 0.14 -10.67 6.02
C TRP A 93 0.21 -9.82 7.30
N CYS A 94 0.51 -8.54 7.13
CA CYS A 94 0.38 -7.53 8.17
C CYS A 94 -0.42 -6.31 7.68
N LEU A 95 -1.01 -5.57 8.62
CA LEU A 95 -1.54 -4.23 8.35
C LEU A 95 -0.51 -3.21 8.76
N VAL A 96 -0.20 -2.28 7.86
CA VAL A 96 0.72 -1.17 8.09
C VAL A 96 -0.02 0.15 8.01
N ASP A 97 0.30 1.08 8.92
CA ASP A 97 -0.18 2.45 8.85
C ASP A 97 0.60 3.24 7.78
N VAL A 98 -0.12 3.80 6.81
CA VAL A 98 0.38 4.53 5.65
C VAL A 98 -0.07 5.99 5.72
N GLY A 99 0.87 6.89 5.43
CA GLY A 99 0.68 8.34 5.57
C GLY A 99 0.61 8.80 7.02
N GLU A 100 0.21 10.06 7.19
CA GLU A 100 0.16 10.78 8.45
C GLU A 100 -1.16 11.58 8.58
N GLY A 101 -1.55 11.90 9.81
CA GLY A 101 -2.72 12.72 10.11
C GLY A 101 -4.05 12.13 9.65
N ASP A 102 -5.01 13.00 9.33
CA ASP A 102 -6.40 12.64 9.03
C ASP A 102 -6.58 11.87 7.70
N SER A 103 -5.55 11.84 6.85
CA SER A 103 -5.56 11.09 5.59
C SER A 103 -4.84 9.74 5.68
N ALA A 104 -4.32 9.39 6.86
CA ALA A 104 -3.68 8.11 7.09
C ALA A 104 -4.68 6.95 6.94
N PHE A 105 -4.20 5.83 6.43
CA PHE A 105 -4.99 4.62 6.26
C PHE A 105 -4.12 3.38 6.52
N ARG A 106 -4.73 2.19 6.43
CA ARG A 106 -4.02 0.93 6.59
C ARG A 106 -3.97 0.13 5.31
N GLU A 107 -2.77 -0.30 4.95
CA GLU A 107 -2.54 -1.18 3.81
C GLU A 107 -2.25 -2.61 4.29
N LEU A 108 -2.70 -3.61 3.52
CA LEU A 108 -2.39 -5.01 3.79
C LEU A 108 -1.17 -5.42 2.98
N LEU A 109 -0.08 -5.76 3.65
CA LEU A 109 1.17 -6.14 3.02
C LEU A 109 1.60 -7.58 3.36
N PRO A 110 2.33 -8.25 2.46
CA PRO A 110 2.87 -9.59 2.70
C PRO A 110 3.94 -9.55 3.81
N LEU A 111 3.79 -10.42 4.81
CA LEU A 111 4.74 -10.57 5.89
C LEU A 111 4.79 -12.03 6.37
N ASP A 112 5.99 -12.60 6.34
CA ASP A 112 6.28 -13.90 6.93
C ASP A 112 6.83 -13.76 8.33
N VAL A 113 6.27 -14.54 9.26
CA VAL A 113 6.80 -14.68 10.63
C VAL A 113 6.96 -16.17 10.95
N PRO A 114 8.06 -16.80 10.49
CA PRO A 114 8.25 -18.24 10.60
C PRO A 114 8.46 -18.71 12.05
N SER A 115 9.02 -17.86 12.91
CA SER A 115 9.26 -18.17 14.33
C SER A 115 8.71 -17.08 15.24
N LYS A 116 8.22 -17.52 16.41
CA LYS A 116 7.86 -16.66 17.54
C LYS A 116 8.35 -17.33 18.81
N THR A 117 9.13 -16.60 19.61
CA THR A 117 9.63 -17.01 20.92
C THR A 117 9.15 -16.05 21.98
#